data_AF-A0A183G1A7-F1
#
_entry.id   AF-A0A183G1A7-F1
#
_cell.length_a   1.000
_cell.length_b   1.000
_cell.length_c   1.000
_cell.angle_alpha   90.00
_cell.angle_beta   90.00
_cell.angle_gamma   90.00
#
_symmetry.space_group_name_H-M   'P 1'
#
loop_
_entity.id
_entity.type
_entity.pdbx_description
1 polymer ?
#
loop_
_entity_poly.entity_id
_entity_poly.type
_entity_poly.pdbx_seq_one_letter_code
_entity_poly.pdbx_strand_id
1 'polypeptide(L)' 'MLTKAVVPFARAVRGCSHAPAKFVGQTPKGFIHDGWASARLPFNVHNRWRFAVTAIAFLASGFWAPFIVVEYQLRKANQ' A
#
# COMPACT_ATOMS: atom_id res chain seq x y z
N MET A 1 -17.34 -42.67 -1.06
CA MET A 1 -17.54 -41.21 -0.86
C MET A 1 -16.30 -40.38 -1.22
N LEU A 2 -15.08 -40.89 -1.02
CA LEU A 2 -13.81 -40.22 -1.39
C LEU A 2 -13.70 -39.81 -2.87
N THR A 3 -14.11 -40.66 -3.82
CA THR A 3 -14.04 -40.38 -5.27
C THR A 3 -14.90 -39.20 -5.72
N LYS A 4 -15.98 -38.88 -5.01
CA LYS A 4 -16.86 -37.75 -5.33
C LYS A 4 -16.29 -36.39 -4.91
N ALA A 5 -15.31 -36.36 -4.01
CA ALA A 5 -14.64 -35.15 -3.56
C ALA A 5 -13.39 -34.80 -4.41
N VAL A 6 -12.78 -35.79 -5.07
CA VAL A 6 -11.58 -35.59 -5.90
C VAL A 6 -11.88 -34.77 -7.15
N VAL A 7 -13.02 -35.01 -7.81
CA VAL A 7 -13.42 -34.29 -9.02
C VAL A 7 -13.63 -32.77 -8.79
N PRO A 8 -14.40 -32.32 -7.78
CA PRO A 8 -14.53 -30.89 -7.50
C PRO A 8 -13.22 -30.27 -7.01
N PHE A 9 -12.40 -31.00 -6.26
CA PHE A 9 -11.08 -30.52 -5.84
C PHE A 9 -10.12 -30.33 -7.03
N ALA A 10 -10.04 -31.31 -7.94
CA ALA A 10 -9.22 -31.20 -9.15
C ALA A 10 -9.71 -30.09 -10.09
N ARG A 11 -11.03 -29.87 -10.17
CA ARG A 11 -11.62 -28.73 -10.89
C ARG A 11 -11.30 -27.39 -10.23
N ALA A 12 -11.34 -27.31 -8.90
CA ALA A 12 -10.96 -26.11 -8.16
C ALA A 12 -9.48 -25.76 -8.41
N VAL A 13 -8.57 -26.73 -8.31
CA VAL A 13 -7.14 -26.54 -8.60
C VAL A 13 -6.89 -26.11 -10.05
N ARG A 14 -7.61 -26.68 -11.03
CA ARG A 14 -7.53 -26.22 -12.44
C ARG A 14 -8.13 -24.83 -12.65
N GLY A 15 -9.19 -24.46 -11.91
CA GLY A 15 -9.83 -23.14 -11.97
C GLY A 15 -8.98 -22.01 -11.37
N CYS A 16 -8.08 -22.32 -10.43
CA CYS A 16 -7.11 -21.37 -9.88
C CYS A 16 -6.09 -20.85 -10.90
N SER A 17 -6.03 -21.42 -12.11
CA SER A 17 -5.22 -20.93 -13.24
C SER A 17 -5.58 -19.51 -13.69
N HIS A 18 -6.81 -19.04 -13.41
CA HIS A 18 -7.31 -17.70 -13.72
C HIS A 18 -7.43 -16.80 -12.47
N ALA A 19 -6.53 -16.95 -11.50
CA ALA A 19 -6.39 -15.92 -10.47
C ALA A 19 -5.95 -14.58 -11.13
N PRO A 20 -6.55 -13.44 -10.78
CA PRO A 20 -6.16 -12.13 -11.32
C PRO A 20 -4.71 -11.75 -10.94
N ALA A 21 -4.17 -12.36 -9.88
CA ALA A 21 -2.76 -12.30 -9.50
C ALA A 21 -2.08 -13.63 -9.85
N LYS A 22 -1.40 -13.70 -10.99
CA LYS A 22 -0.51 -14.83 -11.33
C LYS A 22 0.90 -14.52 -10.86
N PHE A 23 1.53 -15.33 -10.02
CA PHE A 23 2.95 -15.17 -9.70
C PHE A 23 3.81 -15.39 -10.97
N VAL A 24 4.01 -14.36 -11.78
CA VAL A 24 4.88 -14.36 -12.97
C VAL A 24 6.09 -13.49 -12.66
N GLY A 25 7.28 -13.92 -13.08
CA GLY A 25 8.52 -13.20 -12.83
C GLY A 25 8.41 -11.74 -13.27
N GLN A 26 8.76 -10.82 -12.37
CA GLN A 26 8.74 -9.38 -12.63
C GLN A 26 9.60 -9.04 -13.85
N THR A 27 9.00 -8.42 -14.86
CA THR A 27 9.74 -7.76 -15.95
C THR A 27 9.78 -6.26 -15.69
N PRO A 28 10.80 -5.51 -16.16
CA PRO A 28 10.95 -4.08 -15.88
C PRO A 28 9.74 -3.21 -16.32
N LYS A 29 8.91 -3.72 -17.24
CA LYS A 29 7.71 -3.04 -17.75
C LYS A 29 6.39 -3.79 -17.47
N GLY A 30 6.41 -4.87 -16.68
CA GLY A 30 5.25 -5.72 -16.41
C GLY A 30 4.35 -5.22 -15.28
N PHE A 31 3.09 -5.67 -15.25
CA PHE A 31 2.23 -5.50 -14.09
C PHE A 31 2.78 -6.35 -12.92
N ILE A 32 2.88 -5.74 -11.73
CA ILE A 32 3.28 -6.42 -10.50
C ILE A 32 2.14 -7.37 -10.13
N HIS A 33 2.41 -8.67 -10.20
CA HIS A 33 1.42 -9.67 -9.81
C HIS A 33 1.57 -10.12 -8.35
N ASP A 34 2.37 -9.40 -7.57
CA ASP A 34 2.88 -9.81 -6.26
C ASP A 34 1.83 -9.74 -5.13
N GLY A 35 0.54 -9.52 -5.45
CA GLY A 35 -0.50 -9.32 -4.43
C GLY A 35 -0.26 -8.10 -3.52
N TRP A 36 0.72 -7.26 -3.87
CA TRP A 36 1.21 -6.16 -3.04
C TRP A 36 1.12 -4.85 -3.82
N ALA A 37 -0.06 -4.25 -3.78
CA ALA A 37 -0.36 -2.94 -4.36
C ALA A 37 0.62 -1.83 -3.91
N SER A 38 1.34 -2.06 -2.81
CA SER A 38 2.28 -1.14 -2.19
C SER A 38 3.72 -1.20 -2.69
N ALA A 39 4.08 -2.18 -3.54
CA ALA A 39 5.47 -2.37 -3.98
C ALA A 39 6.04 -1.19 -4.80
N ARG A 40 5.18 -0.32 -5.34
CA ARG A 40 5.56 0.90 -6.09
C ARG A 40 5.46 2.19 -5.28
N LEU A 41 5.01 2.12 -4.03
CA LEU A 41 4.91 3.31 -3.20
C LEU A 41 6.31 3.71 -2.73
N PRO A 42 6.65 5.01 -2.74
CA PRO A 42 7.94 5.50 -2.25
C PRO A 42 8.04 5.48 -0.72
N PHE A 43 7.13 4.79 -0.03
CA PHE A 43 7.08 4.66 1.42
C PHE A 43 6.60 3.25 1.80
N ASN A 44 7.10 2.75 2.92
CA ASN A 44 6.82 1.39 3.40
C ASN A 44 5.48 1.33 4.14
N VAL A 45 4.59 0.44 3.71
CA VAL A 45 3.27 0.21 4.35
C VAL A 45 3.15 -1.13 5.08
N HIS A 46 4.21 -1.94 5.12
CA HIS A 46 4.14 -3.29 5.68
C HIS A 46 3.83 -3.29 7.18
N ASN A 47 4.40 -2.34 7.92
CA ASN A 47 4.08 -2.13 9.33
C ASN A 47 3.05 -1.01 9.47
N ARG A 48 1.81 -1.37 9.82
CA ARG A 48 0.68 -0.44 9.96
C ARG A 48 0.96 0.73 10.91
N TRP A 49 1.68 0.50 12.00
CA TRP A 49 1.96 1.52 13.01
C TRP A 49 3.04 2.49 12.55
N ARG A 50 4.11 1.98 11.92
CA ARG A 50 5.13 2.83 11.31
C ARG A 50 4.53 3.66 10.19
N PHE A 51 3.70 3.05 9.35
CA PHE A 51 2.99 3.75 8.29
C PHE A 51 2.09 4.87 8.84
N ALA A 52 1.26 4.57 9.85
CA ALA A 52 0.39 5.56 10.48
C ALA A 52 1.18 6.75 11.03
N VAL A 53 2.27 6.51 11.77
CA VAL A 53 3.12 7.58 12.30
C VAL A 53 3.70 8.43 11.16
N THR A 54 4.25 7.81 10.12
CA THR A 54 4.82 8.55 8.99
C THR A 54 3.78 9.36 8.21
N ALA A 55 2.58 8.79 8.01
CA ALA A 55 1.49 9.46 7.30
C ALA A 55 0.95 10.65 8.11
N ILE A 56 0.74 10.47 9.41
CA ILE A 56 0.31 11.54 10.32
C ILE A 56 1.34 12.66 10.34
N ALA A 57 2.63 12.34 10.50
CA ALA A 57 3.69 13.36 10.53
C ALA A 57 3.76 14.15 9.21
N PHE A 58 3.69 13.46 8.08
CA PHE A 58 3.71 14.09 6.76
C PHE A 58 2.52 15.06 6.59
N LEU A 59 1.30 14.60 6.86
CA LEU A 59 0.09 15.42 6.72
C LEU A 59 0.03 16.56 7.75
N ALA A 60 0.38 16.29 8.99
CA ALA A 60 0.42 17.29 10.05
C ALA A 60 1.41 18.40 9.73
N SER A 61 2.58 18.07 9.15
CA SER A 61 3.57 19.09 8.80
C SER A 61 3.03 20.10 7.78
N GLY A 62 2.35 19.64 6.72
CA GLY A 62 1.72 20.53 5.74
C GLY A 62 0.55 21.32 6.31
N PHE A 63 -0.26 20.69 7.17
CA PHE A 63 -1.38 21.35 7.83
C PHE A 63 -0.92 22.46 8.80
N TRP A 64 0.14 22.23 9.58
CA TRP A 64 0.65 23.18 10.57
C TRP A 64 1.51 24.30 9.96
N ALA A 65 2.14 24.06 8.80
CA ALA A 65 3.00 25.03 8.13
C ALA A 65 2.43 26.46 8.04
N PRO A 66 1.20 26.70 7.52
CA PRO A 66 0.66 28.07 7.43
C PRO A 66 0.50 28.74 8.80
N PHE A 67 0.12 28.01 9.84
CA PHE A 67 -0.04 28.57 11.19
C PHE A 67 1.29 29.02 11.78
N ILE A 68 2.33 28.20 11.62
CA ILE A 68 3.70 28.53 12.05
C ILE A 68 4.20 29.77 11.30
N VAL A 69 3.94 29.86 9.99
CA VAL A 69 4.31 31.03 9.18
C VAL A 69 3.59 32.29 9.66
N VAL A 70 2.28 32.21 9.92
CA VAL A 70 1.50 33.35 10.45
C VAL A 70 2.05 33.79 11.81
N GLU A 71 2.28 32.84 12.73
CA GLU A 71 2.85 33.15 14.04
C GLU A 71 4.22 33.83 13.92
N TYR A 72 5.07 33.33 13.04
CA TYR A 72 6.37 33.93 12.74
C TYR A 72 6.23 35.38 12.25
N GLN A 73 5.32 35.65 11.31
CA GLN A 73 5.10 36.99 10.79
C GLN A 73 4.53 37.94 11.85
N LEU A 74 3.60 37.48 12.69
CA LEU A 74 3.04 38.27 13.79
C LEU A 74 4.10 38.63 14.82
N ARG A 75 4.96 37.68 15.21
CA ARG A 75 6.09 37.93 16.11
C ARG A 75 7.07 38.93 15.51
N LYS A 76 7.37 38.79 14.22
CA LYS A 76 8.25 39.71 13.49
C LYS A 76 7.68 41.12 13.38
N ALA A 77 6.37 41.28 13.21
CA ALA A 77 5.72 42.58 13.09
C ALA A 77 5.57 43.33 14.44
N ASN A 78 5.61 42.60 15.55
CA ASN A 78 5.52 43.15 16.91
C ASN A 78 6.89 43.44 17.55
N GLN A 79 7.99 43.24 16.83
CA GLN A 79 9.34 43.67 17.19
C GLN A 79 9.68 44.98 16.50
#